data_AF-A0A7X7DJA4-F1
#
_entry.id   AF-A0A7X7DJA4-F1
#
_cell.length_a   1.000
_cell.length_b   1.000
_cell.length_c   1.000
_cell.angle_alpha   90.00
_cell.angle_beta   90.00
_cell.angle_gamma   90.00
#
_symmetry.space_group_name_H-M   'P 1'
#
loop_
_entity.id
_entity.type
_entity.pdbx_description
1 polymer ?
#
loop_
_entity_poly.entity_id
_entity_poly.type
_entity_poly.pdbx_seq_one_letter_code
_entity_poly.pdbx_strand_id
1 'polypeptide(L)'
;MASGIWNDINLPGFARSKEEEREKTIVTGVEDNSPEEEPEDEVRIISAEWVPGSKGFQYNEQCFCDVKAEYLKETSRAKLRGNLHGMYDGIDEDMGLTVEGCIDDATMIARISIPKLHFINNAHYAAWQEDHTVSCQYYLKDISHSLGANKIDSPMLDMPNDETAELQKLTVQLSIDPDDPDCQNDTFTLFSTDDVRSYEQVKTVQDDALKNNNTVELVFTDLDENLTYTLEHDNGDGDKVVLLQNRAYGKWAGATEGLAESGKGGGLFKKIGDTKSKVSQTKSAINAKVAQAKSTVNDTVNEANQIKHSAVNQSNEARSQANEAQSQVTGSINDKLAAIDSSRENVQKAAAAAKEKVATAANTADKVAESLTSVPKFTI
;
A
#
# COMPACT_ATOMS: atom_id res chain seq x y z
N MET A 1 60.33 -27.48 13.25
CA MET A 1 59.09 -27.67 12.48
C MET A 1 57.93 -27.62 13.46
N ALA A 2 56.95 -26.77 13.14
CA ALA A 2 55.83 -26.40 13.99
C ALA A 2 54.66 -27.39 13.90
N SER A 3 53.95 -27.55 15.01
CA SER A 3 52.49 -27.61 15.19
C SER A 3 52.26 -28.18 16.60
N GLY A 4 51.74 -27.44 17.59
CA GLY A 4 50.78 -26.36 17.55
C GLY A 4 49.40 -26.89 17.92
N ILE A 5 49.26 -27.46 19.12
CA ILE A 5 47.99 -27.87 19.73
C ILE A 5 47.37 -26.61 20.33
N TRP A 6 46.25 -26.15 19.77
CA TRP A 6 45.40 -25.13 20.40
C TRP A 6 44.01 -25.71 20.61
N ASN A 7 43.66 -25.81 21.88
CA ASN A 7 42.38 -26.31 22.38
C ASN A 7 41.28 -25.28 22.18
N ASP A 8 40.11 -25.81 21.83
CA ASP A 8 38.82 -25.18 21.57
C ASP A 8 38.31 -24.37 22.78
N ILE A 9 37.72 -23.20 22.48
CA ILE A 9 37.28 -22.14 23.39
C ILE A 9 35.94 -22.48 24.07
N ASN A 10 35.37 -23.65 23.79
CA ASN A 10 34.08 -24.09 24.36
C ASN A 10 34.19 -24.88 25.69
N LEU A 11 35.09 -24.49 26.60
CA LEU A 11 35.12 -25.04 27.97
C LEU A 11 34.29 -24.19 28.94
N PRO A 12 33.29 -24.78 29.64
CA PRO A 12 32.36 -24.05 30.47
C PRO A 12 32.96 -23.79 31.86
N GLY A 13 33.05 -22.53 32.26
CA GLY A 13 33.38 -22.19 33.63
C GLY A 13 34.16 -20.90 33.79
N PHE A 14 33.51 -19.75 33.66
CA PHE A 14 33.84 -18.56 34.44
C PHE A 14 32.59 -17.70 34.59
N ALA A 15 31.86 -17.91 35.69
CA ALA A 15 31.01 -16.88 36.25
C ALA A 15 31.90 -15.93 37.05
N ARG A 16 31.96 -14.64 36.69
CA ARG A 16 32.25 -13.56 37.63
C ARG A 16 31.43 -12.31 37.31
N SER A 17 30.87 -11.82 38.39
CA SER A 17 29.94 -10.73 38.62
C SER A 17 30.60 -9.34 38.67
N LYS A 18 29.79 -8.32 38.33
CA LYS A 18 29.67 -6.96 38.91
C LYS A 18 30.88 -6.00 38.99
N GLU A 19 30.55 -4.75 38.59
CA GLU A 19 30.91 -3.44 39.18
C GLU A 19 32.29 -2.81 38.92
N GLU A 20 32.20 -1.59 38.39
CA GLU A 20 33.02 -0.39 38.65
C GLU A 20 34.55 -0.45 38.48
N GLU A 21 35.03 0.16 37.40
CA GLU A 21 36.17 1.08 37.49
C GLU A 21 35.79 2.44 36.90
N ARG A 22 35.45 3.36 37.81
CA ARG A 22 35.49 4.80 37.59
C ARG A 22 36.94 5.28 37.68
N GLU A 23 37.18 6.37 36.93
CA GLU A 23 38.22 7.39 37.11
C GLU A 23 39.68 7.06 36.73
N LYS A 24 40.10 7.64 35.59
CA LYS A 24 41.22 8.59 35.59
C LYS A 24 40.93 9.76 34.64
N THR A 25 40.53 10.87 35.24
CA THR A 25 40.56 12.23 34.67
C THR A 25 41.98 12.59 34.22
N ILE A 26 42.13 13.01 32.97
CA ILE A 26 43.16 13.96 32.56
C ILE A 26 42.42 15.23 32.16
N VAL A 27 42.49 16.23 33.03
CA VAL A 27 42.01 17.60 32.79
C VAL A 27 43.05 18.32 31.96
N THR A 28 42.69 18.64 30.72
CA THR A 28 43.30 19.76 29.99
C THR A 28 42.22 20.52 29.24
N GLY A 29 41.85 21.67 29.79
CA GLY A 29 41.61 22.89 29.00
C GLY A 29 40.21 23.10 28.45
N VAL A 30 39.45 23.90 29.19
CA VAL A 30 38.24 24.65 28.80
C VAL A 30 36.99 23.77 28.65
N GLU A 31 36.18 23.74 29.70
CA GLU A 31 34.74 23.42 29.59
C GLU A 31 34.11 24.49 28.70
N ASP A 32 33.92 24.14 27.43
CA ASP A 32 33.10 24.90 26.51
C ASP A 32 31.64 24.74 26.96
N ASN A 33 31.20 25.64 27.84
CA ASN A 33 29.79 25.78 28.23
C ASN A 33 29.00 26.57 27.17
N SER A 34 29.40 26.46 25.89
CA SER A 34 28.55 26.88 24.79
C SER A 34 27.31 26.00 24.80
N PRO A 35 26.09 26.56 24.64
CA PRO A 35 24.91 25.74 24.46
C PRO A 35 25.19 24.76 23.31
N GLU A 36 25.03 23.47 23.57
CA GLU A 36 25.11 22.43 22.55
C GLU A 36 24.05 22.79 21.50
N GLU A 37 24.48 23.40 20.39
CA GLU A 37 23.58 23.83 19.32
C GLU A 37 22.84 22.57 18.86
N GLU A 38 21.51 22.58 19.02
CA GLU A 38 20.67 21.49 18.50
C GLU A 38 21.02 21.31 17.03
N PRO A 39 21.38 20.08 16.59
CA PRO A 39 21.80 19.86 15.22
C PRO A 39 20.67 20.31 14.30
N GLU A 40 20.97 21.27 13.42
CA GLU A 40 19.98 21.79 12.49
C GLU A 40 19.41 20.65 11.62
N ASP A 41 18.10 20.69 11.40
CA ASP A 41 17.45 19.69 10.58
C ASP A 41 17.97 19.71 9.13
N GLU A 42 18.41 18.56 8.64
CA GLU A 42 18.98 18.42 7.30
C GLU A 42 17.99 17.77 6.32
N VAL A 43 17.00 17.03 6.84
CA VAL A 43 16.08 16.25 6.02
C VAL A 43 14.64 16.50 6.47
N ARG A 44 13.71 16.62 5.53
CA ARG A 44 12.28 16.65 5.81
C ARG A 44 11.58 15.51 5.09
N ILE A 45 10.74 14.77 5.80
CA ILE A 45 9.93 13.69 5.23
C ILE A 45 8.60 14.28 4.76
N ILE A 46 8.24 14.02 3.50
CA ILE A 46 7.08 14.64 2.83
C ILE A 46 5.88 13.71 2.85
N SER A 47 6.08 12.46 2.44
CA SER A 47 4.99 11.48 2.29
C SER A 47 5.52 10.06 2.30
N ALA A 48 4.63 9.10 2.52
CA ALA A 48 4.88 7.67 2.41
C ALA A 48 3.75 7.02 1.60
N GLU A 49 4.09 6.09 0.73
CA GLU A 49 3.15 5.38 -0.14
C GLU A 49 3.50 3.89 -0.21
N TRP A 50 2.50 3.03 -0.06
CA TRP A 50 2.69 1.58 -0.17
C TRP A 50 2.84 1.17 -1.62
N VAL A 51 3.82 0.31 -1.89
CA VAL A 51 4.10 -0.23 -3.22
C VAL A 51 4.03 -1.76 -3.15
N PRO A 52 3.23 -2.40 -4.02
CA PRO A 52 3.08 -3.84 -4.02
C PRO A 52 4.39 -4.56 -4.37
N GLY A 53 4.54 -5.77 -3.84
CA GLY A 53 5.58 -6.70 -4.29
C GLY A 53 5.24 -7.34 -5.64
N SER A 54 6.06 -8.30 -6.06
CA SER A 54 5.80 -9.10 -7.27
C SER A 54 4.47 -9.87 -7.22
N LYS A 55 4.01 -10.22 -6.01
CA LYS A 55 2.72 -10.89 -5.77
C LYS A 55 1.64 -9.95 -5.22
N GLY A 56 1.82 -8.64 -5.32
CA GLY A 56 0.89 -7.67 -4.70
C GLY A 56 1.13 -7.48 -3.21
N PHE A 57 0.09 -7.07 -2.49
CA PHE A 57 0.08 -7.04 -1.02
C PHE A 57 -0.50 -8.35 -0.51
N GLN A 58 0.34 -9.38 -0.36
CA GLN A 58 -0.11 -10.72 0.03
C GLN A 58 0.45 -11.15 1.39
N TYR A 59 -0.25 -12.08 2.03
CA TYR A 59 0.19 -12.68 3.29
C TYR A 59 1.54 -13.36 3.12
N ASN A 60 2.46 -13.04 4.03
CA ASN A 60 3.82 -13.58 4.07
C ASN A 60 4.66 -13.28 2.81
N GLU A 61 4.25 -12.30 2.01
CA GLU A 61 4.97 -11.86 0.82
C GLU A 61 5.62 -10.48 1.07
N GLN A 62 6.72 -10.24 0.36
CA GLN A 62 7.44 -8.97 0.44
C GLN A 62 6.64 -7.86 -0.23
N CYS A 63 6.64 -6.68 0.40
CA CYS A 63 6.13 -5.45 -0.19
C CYS A 63 7.05 -4.27 0.17
N PHE A 64 6.68 -3.07 -0.26
CA PHE A 64 7.52 -1.88 -0.10
C PHE A 64 6.71 -0.68 0.38
N CYS A 65 7.41 0.28 0.97
CA CYS A 65 6.88 1.61 1.24
C CYS A 65 7.88 2.64 0.69
N ASP A 66 7.45 3.41 -0.30
CA ASP A 66 8.23 4.49 -0.89
C ASP A 66 8.01 5.76 -0.06
N VAL A 67 9.09 6.24 0.56
CA VAL A 67 9.07 7.44 1.39
C VAL A 67 9.75 8.58 0.65
N LYS A 68 9.00 9.64 0.37
CA LYS A 68 9.52 10.85 -0.27
C LYS A 68 10.11 11.78 0.78
N ALA A 69 11.33 12.23 0.56
CA ALA A 69 12.03 13.16 1.43
C ALA A 69 12.55 14.37 0.63
N GLU A 70 13.05 15.37 1.35
CA GLU A 70 13.76 16.52 0.80
C GLU A 70 14.94 16.87 1.70
N TYR A 71 16.08 17.16 1.08
CA TYR A 71 17.24 17.70 1.79
C TYR A 71 17.09 19.21 1.98
N LEU A 72 17.03 19.64 3.23
CA LEU A 72 17.11 21.04 3.64
C LEU A 72 18.57 21.53 3.61
N LYS A 73 19.52 20.61 3.80
CA LYS A 73 20.96 20.83 3.69
C LYS A 73 21.62 19.61 3.05
N GLU A 74 22.78 19.82 2.42
CA GLU A 74 23.58 18.74 1.86
C GLU A 74 24.06 17.81 2.98
N THR A 75 23.72 16.53 2.87
CA THR A 75 24.04 15.52 3.89
C THR A 75 24.49 14.22 3.24
N SER A 76 25.37 13.49 3.93
CA SER A 76 25.78 12.14 3.52
C SER A 76 24.93 11.04 4.17
N ARG A 77 24.00 11.41 5.05
CA ARG A 77 23.10 10.49 5.74
C ARG A 77 21.81 10.37 4.95
N ALA A 78 21.58 9.20 4.36
CA ALA A 78 20.41 8.91 3.54
C ALA A 78 19.41 7.97 4.23
N LYS A 79 19.67 7.51 5.46
CA LYS A 79 18.97 6.35 6.04
C LYS A 79 17.71 6.74 6.81
N LEU A 80 16.57 6.22 6.39
CA LEU A 80 15.28 6.30 7.09
C LEU A 80 14.99 5.01 7.84
N ARG A 81 14.21 5.13 8.92
CA ARG A 81 13.72 4.01 9.73
C ARG A 81 12.23 4.17 10.01
N GLY A 82 11.50 3.07 10.11
CA GLY A 82 10.13 3.03 10.60
C GLY A 82 9.83 1.69 11.27
N ASN A 83 8.77 1.64 12.08
CA ASN A 83 8.34 0.41 12.76
C ASN A 83 7.04 -0.08 12.15
N LEU A 84 6.95 -1.37 11.80
CA LEU A 84 5.73 -1.97 11.27
C LEU A 84 4.74 -2.22 12.41
N HIS A 85 3.56 -1.66 12.27
CA HIS A 85 2.42 -1.87 13.16
C HIS A 85 1.28 -2.53 12.40
N GLY A 86 0.52 -3.37 13.10
CA GLY A 86 -0.74 -3.94 12.63
C GLY A 86 -1.91 -3.35 13.41
N MET A 87 -3.04 -3.16 12.75
CA MET A 87 -4.30 -2.72 13.35
C MET A 87 -5.32 -3.86 13.18
N TYR A 88 -5.68 -4.48 14.30
CA TYR A 88 -6.56 -5.64 14.37
C TYR A 88 -7.73 -5.32 15.30
N ASP A 89 -8.93 -5.28 14.74
CA ASP A 89 -10.18 -4.90 15.43
C ASP A 89 -10.08 -3.56 16.19
N GLY A 90 -9.33 -2.61 15.61
CA GLY A 90 -9.09 -1.29 16.18
C GLY A 90 -8.01 -1.25 17.27
N ILE A 91 -7.28 -2.35 17.47
CA ILE A 91 -6.15 -2.45 18.40
C ILE A 91 -4.84 -2.30 17.62
N ASP A 92 -4.04 -1.30 18.02
CA ASP A 92 -2.67 -1.08 17.51
C ASP A 92 -1.70 -2.08 18.14
N GLU A 93 -1.03 -2.86 17.31
CA GLU A 93 -0.13 -3.95 17.70
C GLU A 93 1.23 -3.76 17.01
N ASP A 94 2.29 -3.70 17.81
CA ASP A 94 3.66 -3.62 17.31
C ASP A 94 4.08 -5.00 16.78
N MET A 95 4.41 -5.06 15.50
CA MET A 95 4.83 -6.31 14.84
C MET A 95 6.29 -6.68 15.16
N GLY A 96 6.99 -5.88 15.96
CA GLY A 96 8.37 -6.10 16.38
C GLY A 96 9.38 -5.99 15.24
N LEU A 97 9.01 -5.30 14.16
CA LEU A 97 9.79 -5.21 12.93
C LEU A 97 10.13 -3.75 12.60
N THR A 98 11.37 -3.36 12.90
CA THR A 98 11.95 -2.11 12.40
C THR A 98 12.49 -2.33 10.99
N VAL A 99 12.04 -1.50 10.06
CA VAL A 99 12.45 -1.51 8.66
C VAL A 99 13.23 -0.25 8.33
N GLU A 100 14.13 -0.35 7.35
CA GLU A 100 15.02 0.74 6.98
C GLU A 100 15.06 0.90 5.45
N GLY A 101 15.29 2.13 4.99
CA GLY A 101 15.47 2.46 3.57
C GLY A 101 16.51 3.56 3.40
N CYS A 102 17.08 3.66 2.21
CA CYS A 102 18.04 4.70 1.86
C CYS A 102 17.43 5.63 0.80
N ILE A 103 17.51 6.94 1.04
CA ILE A 103 17.10 7.97 0.08
C ILE A 103 18.02 7.87 -1.13
N ASP A 104 17.43 7.76 -2.31
CA ASP A 104 18.11 7.87 -3.58
C ASP A 104 18.21 9.37 -3.97
N ASP A 105 19.43 9.89 -4.12
CA ASP A 105 19.67 11.31 -4.36
C ASP A 105 19.10 11.83 -5.71
N ALA A 106 18.83 10.94 -6.67
CA ALA A 106 18.28 11.31 -7.97
C ALA A 106 16.76 11.46 -7.92
N THR A 107 16.09 10.61 -7.13
CA THR A 107 14.61 10.57 -7.05
C THR A 107 14.06 11.23 -5.78
N MET A 108 14.90 11.41 -4.76
CA MET A 108 14.53 11.80 -3.39
C MET A 108 13.51 10.84 -2.75
N ILE A 109 13.55 9.57 -3.14
CA ILE A 109 12.69 8.51 -2.63
C ILE A 109 13.55 7.47 -1.93
N ALA A 110 13.16 7.11 -0.71
CA ALA A 110 13.69 5.97 0.00
C ALA A 110 12.70 4.80 -0.09
N ARG A 111 13.08 3.75 -0.79
CA ARG A 111 12.31 2.50 -0.83
C ARG A 111 12.62 1.66 0.40
N ILE A 112 11.65 1.54 1.30
CA ILE A 112 11.72 0.68 2.48
C ILE A 112 11.20 -0.70 2.12
N SER A 113 12.04 -1.73 2.29
CA SER A 113 11.65 -3.12 2.05
C SER A 113 10.99 -3.71 3.29
N ILE A 114 9.81 -4.28 3.12
CA ILE A 114 9.05 -4.93 4.18
C ILE A 114 9.02 -6.44 3.85
N PRO A 115 9.81 -7.27 4.55
CA PRO A 115 10.03 -8.67 4.17
C PRO A 115 8.76 -9.51 4.12
N LYS A 116 7.81 -9.25 5.02
CA LYS A 116 6.53 -9.96 5.10
C LYS A 116 5.51 -9.18 5.91
N LEU A 117 4.25 -9.20 5.45
CA LEU A 117 3.08 -8.86 6.25
C LEU A 117 2.49 -10.15 6.82
N HIS A 118 2.15 -10.17 8.10
CA HIS A 118 1.64 -11.38 8.76
C HIS A 118 0.63 -11.05 9.85
N PHE A 119 -0.34 -11.93 10.03
CA PHE A 119 -1.33 -11.81 11.09
C PHE A 119 -0.69 -11.91 12.47
N ILE A 120 -1.31 -11.27 13.46
CA ILE A 120 -0.87 -11.27 14.86
C ILE A 120 -0.74 -12.67 15.44
N ASN A 121 -1.60 -13.61 15.04
CA ASN A 121 -1.54 -15.00 15.46
C ASN A 121 -2.35 -15.92 14.53
N ASN A 122 -2.19 -17.23 14.73
CA ASN A 122 -2.89 -18.26 13.95
C ASN A 122 -4.43 -18.21 14.10
N ALA A 123 -4.94 -17.75 15.25
CA ALA A 123 -6.40 -17.66 15.46
C ALA A 123 -7.00 -16.53 14.63
N HIS A 124 -6.32 -15.39 14.53
CA HIS A 124 -6.72 -14.28 13.67
C HIS A 124 -6.62 -14.67 12.19
N TYR A 125 -5.59 -15.41 11.80
CA TYR A 125 -5.50 -15.95 10.44
C TYR A 125 -6.66 -16.90 10.12
N ALA A 126 -7.00 -17.81 11.04
CA ALA A 126 -8.15 -18.70 10.86
C ALA A 126 -9.48 -17.93 10.75
N ALA A 127 -9.68 -16.91 11.58
CA ALA A 127 -10.86 -16.05 11.50
C ALA A 127 -10.95 -15.32 10.15
N TRP A 128 -9.84 -14.78 9.66
CA TRP A 128 -9.78 -14.12 8.36
C TRP A 128 -10.04 -15.09 7.19
N GLN A 129 -9.54 -16.33 7.28
CA GLN A 129 -9.83 -17.37 6.28
C GLN A 129 -11.32 -17.73 6.21
N GLU A 130 -12.03 -17.71 7.34
CA GLU A 130 -13.48 -17.93 7.41
C GLU A 130 -14.28 -16.70 6.94
N ASP A 131 -13.80 -15.50 7.27
CA ASP A 131 -14.42 -14.22 6.95
C ASP A 131 -13.36 -13.18 6.57
N HIS A 132 -13.25 -12.89 5.27
CA HIS A 132 -12.25 -11.95 4.74
C HIS A 132 -12.56 -10.49 5.10
N THR A 133 -13.68 -10.22 5.79
CA THR A 133 -14.00 -8.89 6.34
C THR A 133 -13.35 -8.62 7.69
N VAL A 134 -12.72 -9.64 8.32
CA VAL A 134 -11.95 -9.47 9.55
C VAL A 134 -10.82 -8.46 9.30
N SER A 135 -10.78 -7.42 10.14
CA SER A 135 -9.89 -6.29 9.93
C SER A 135 -8.42 -6.70 10.07
N CYS A 136 -7.61 -6.35 9.06
CA CYS A 136 -6.19 -6.66 9.02
C CYS A 136 -5.47 -5.52 8.30
N GLN A 137 -5.08 -4.50 9.05
CA GLN A 137 -4.47 -3.28 8.52
C GLN A 137 -3.02 -3.15 8.97
N TYR A 138 -2.18 -2.49 8.17
CA TYR A 138 -0.77 -2.29 8.46
C TYR A 138 -0.38 -0.86 8.18
N TYR A 139 0.54 -0.34 8.96
CA TYR A 139 1.16 0.95 8.68
C TYR A 139 2.58 0.98 9.25
N LEU A 140 3.43 1.81 8.66
CA LEU A 140 4.72 2.16 9.25
C LEU A 140 4.53 3.36 10.16
N LYS A 141 4.85 3.15 11.43
CA LYS A 141 4.81 4.17 12.48
C LYS A 141 6.18 4.81 12.66
N ASP A 142 6.19 6.10 13.00
CA ASP A 142 7.39 6.85 13.36
C ASP A 142 8.50 6.83 12.30
N ILE A 143 8.13 6.95 11.01
CA ILE A 143 9.10 7.06 9.93
C ILE A 143 9.96 8.30 10.16
N SER A 144 11.27 8.12 10.31
CA SER A 144 12.17 9.17 10.77
C SER A 144 13.57 9.10 10.16
N HIS A 145 14.22 10.27 10.12
CA HIS A 145 15.63 10.43 9.78
C HIS A 145 16.40 10.90 11.03
N SER A 146 17.67 10.52 11.16
CA SER A 146 18.51 10.90 12.31
C SER A 146 18.73 12.42 12.48
N LEU A 147 18.61 13.16 11.37
CA LEU A 147 18.72 14.62 11.28
C LEU A 147 17.44 15.19 10.61
N GLY A 148 16.30 14.58 10.95
CA GLY A 148 15.03 14.86 10.32
C GLY A 148 14.20 15.89 11.09
N ALA A 149 13.66 16.89 10.40
CA ALA A 149 12.77 17.91 10.97
C ALA A 149 11.45 17.36 11.50
N ASN A 150 11.05 16.17 11.04
CA ASN A 150 9.77 15.58 11.35
C ASN A 150 9.80 14.06 11.31
N LYS A 151 8.76 13.49 11.90
CA LYS A 151 8.36 12.08 11.72
C LYS A 151 6.98 12.03 11.11
N ILE A 152 6.72 11.01 10.31
CA ILE A 152 5.38 10.74 9.76
C ILE A 152 5.02 9.27 9.93
N ASP A 153 3.73 8.98 9.88
CA ASP A 153 3.23 7.62 9.71
C ASP A 153 2.85 7.40 8.24
N SER A 154 2.94 6.15 7.77
CA SER A 154 2.40 5.80 6.45
C SER A 154 0.87 5.78 6.49
N PRO A 155 0.20 5.87 5.32
CA PRO A 155 -1.20 5.48 5.24
C PRO A 155 -1.41 4.02 5.68
N MET A 156 -2.63 3.71 6.11
CA MET A 156 -3.05 2.34 6.40
C MET A 156 -3.11 1.53 5.10
N LEU A 157 -2.52 0.35 5.13
CA LEU A 157 -2.61 -0.68 4.11
C LEU A 157 -3.52 -1.79 4.62
N ASP A 158 -4.66 -1.99 3.98
CA ASP A 158 -5.46 -3.19 4.18
C ASP A 158 -4.76 -4.41 3.55
N MET A 159 -4.48 -5.45 4.36
CA MET A 159 -4.11 -6.76 3.84
C MET A 159 -5.27 -7.31 2.98
N PRO A 160 -4.96 -8.05 1.92
CA PRO A 160 -5.60 -7.89 0.64
C PRO A 160 -7.12 -8.07 0.67
N ASN A 161 -7.77 -7.07 0.08
CA ASN A 161 -8.94 -7.31 -0.77
C ASN A 161 -8.55 -8.33 -1.84
N ASP A 162 -9.32 -9.41 -1.98
CA ASP A 162 -9.29 -10.35 -3.12
C ASP A 162 -9.49 -9.67 -4.50
N GLU A 163 -9.58 -8.34 -4.56
CA GLU A 163 -9.98 -7.58 -5.74
C GLU A 163 -8.83 -7.21 -6.70
N THR A 164 -7.56 -7.48 -6.40
CA THR A 164 -6.47 -7.12 -7.34
C THR A 164 -5.43 -8.20 -7.66
N ALA A 165 -5.55 -9.40 -7.10
CA ALA A 165 -4.99 -10.58 -7.74
C ALA A 165 -6.19 -11.41 -8.22
N GLU A 166 -6.58 -11.27 -9.49
CA GLU A 166 -7.21 -12.41 -10.14
C GLU A 166 -6.18 -13.54 -10.02
N LEU A 167 -6.28 -14.38 -8.99
CA LEU A 167 -5.47 -15.58 -8.85
C LEU A 167 -5.73 -16.33 -10.15
N GLN A 168 -4.72 -16.31 -11.02
CA GLN A 168 -4.80 -16.87 -12.34
C GLN A 168 -5.04 -18.36 -12.16
N LYS A 169 -6.29 -18.77 -12.37
CA LYS A 169 -6.76 -20.11 -12.10
C LYS A 169 -7.17 -20.78 -13.38
N LEU A 170 -6.73 -22.03 -13.54
CA LEU A 170 -7.17 -22.91 -14.60
C LEU A 170 -8.10 -23.96 -14.02
N THR A 171 -9.34 -23.94 -14.49
CA THR A 171 -10.33 -24.96 -14.15
C THR A 171 -10.48 -25.90 -15.33
N VAL A 172 -10.20 -27.19 -15.11
CA VAL A 172 -10.37 -28.25 -16.11
C VAL A 172 -11.51 -29.16 -15.68
N GLN A 173 -12.60 -29.18 -16.46
CA GLN A 173 -13.74 -30.05 -16.20
C GLN A 173 -13.63 -31.33 -17.05
N LEU A 174 -13.61 -32.48 -16.38
CA LEU A 174 -13.51 -33.81 -16.98
C LEU A 174 -14.81 -34.59 -16.75
N SER A 175 -15.25 -35.37 -17.73
CA SER A 175 -16.41 -36.27 -17.62
C SER A 175 -15.96 -37.66 -17.15
N ILE A 176 -15.48 -37.74 -15.91
CA ILE A 176 -15.04 -38.96 -15.23
C ILE A 176 -16.02 -39.22 -14.09
N ASP A 177 -16.42 -40.47 -13.91
CA ASP A 177 -17.18 -40.89 -12.74
C ASP A 177 -16.19 -41.12 -11.58
N PRO A 178 -16.20 -40.28 -10.54
CA PRO A 178 -15.24 -40.41 -9.44
C PRO A 178 -15.48 -41.66 -8.57
N ASP A 179 -16.66 -42.27 -8.68
CA ASP A 179 -16.99 -43.51 -7.98
C ASP A 179 -16.56 -44.77 -8.79
N ASP A 180 -16.01 -44.59 -10.01
CA ASP A 180 -15.46 -45.69 -10.82
C ASP A 180 -14.12 -46.17 -10.21
N PRO A 181 -14.02 -47.45 -9.78
CA PRO A 181 -12.80 -48.00 -9.21
C PRO A 181 -11.59 -47.94 -10.16
N ASP A 182 -11.82 -47.91 -11.48
CA ASP A 182 -10.75 -47.88 -12.47
C ASP A 182 -10.11 -46.49 -12.62
N CYS A 183 -10.74 -45.43 -12.08
CA CYS A 183 -10.26 -44.04 -12.19
C CYS A 183 -9.78 -43.44 -10.86
N GLN A 184 -9.84 -44.19 -9.75
CA GLN A 184 -9.52 -43.63 -8.42
C GLN A 184 -8.05 -43.25 -8.24
N ASN A 185 -7.15 -43.89 -8.99
CA ASN A 185 -5.71 -43.61 -8.95
C ASN A 185 -5.27 -42.63 -10.04
N ASP A 186 -6.20 -42.09 -10.81
CA ASP A 186 -5.88 -41.16 -11.88
C ASP A 186 -5.31 -39.86 -11.31
N THR A 187 -4.15 -39.46 -11.83
CA THR A 187 -3.50 -38.21 -11.46
C THR A 187 -3.33 -37.30 -12.66
N PHE A 188 -3.47 -36.00 -12.41
CA PHE A 188 -3.36 -34.93 -13.38
C PHE A 188 -2.27 -33.97 -12.95
N THR A 189 -1.21 -33.86 -13.74
CA THR A 189 -0.07 -33.00 -13.42
C THR A 189 -0.04 -31.82 -14.38
N LEU A 190 -0.17 -30.61 -13.86
CA LEU A 190 0.06 -29.38 -14.60
C LEU A 190 1.43 -28.82 -14.22
N PHE A 191 2.31 -28.65 -15.19
CA PHE A 191 3.64 -28.09 -14.96
C PHE A 191 4.01 -27.05 -16.02
N SER A 192 4.84 -26.08 -15.63
CA SER A 192 5.40 -25.10 -16.55
C SER A 192 6.49 -25.73 -17.42
N THR A 193 6.59 -25.27 -18.66
CA THR A 193 7.57 -25.77 -19.64
C THR A 193 8.80 -24.87 -19.78
N ASP A 194 9.04 -23.99 -18.82
CA ASP A 194 10.30 -23.26 -18.70
C ASP A 194 11.45 -24.21 -18.35
N ASP A 195 12.69 -23.79 -18.64
CA ASP A 195 13.88 -24.63 -18.49
C ASP A 195 14.09 -25.18 -17.07
N VAL A 196 13.54 -24.48 -16.07
CA VAL A 196 13.65 -24.84 -14.65
C VAL A 196 12.39 -25.48 -14.07
N ARG A 197 11.30 -25.62 -14.85
CA ARG A 197 9.99 -26.14 -14.39
C ARG A 197 9.55 -25.45 -13.09
N SER A 198 9.48 -24.12 -13.11
CA SER A 198 9.22 -23.28 -11.93
C SER A 198 7.86 -23.51 -11.28
N TYR A 199 6.92 -24.16 -11.97
CA TYR A 199 5.59 -24.49 -11.47
C TYR A 199 5.25 -25.97 -11.73
N GLU A 200 4.66 -26.61 -10.71
CA GLU A 200 4.08 -27.94 -10.81
C GLU A 200 2.97 -28.12 -9.76
N GLN A 201 1.79 -28.58 -10.21
CA GLN A 201 0.70 -28.99 -9.33
C GLN A 201 0.13 -30.33 -9.80
N VAL A 202 -0.11 -31.23 -8.85
CA VAL A 202 -0.72 -32.54 -9.09
C VAL A 202 -2.10 -32.56 -8.46
N LYS A 203 -3.07 -33.10 -9.20
CA LYS A 203 -4.47 -33.25 -8.79
C LYS A 203 -4.89 -34.70 -8.97
N THR A 204 -5.76 -35.20 -8.10
CA THR A 204 -6.20 -36.60 -8.14
C THR A 204 -7.71 -36.65 -8.24
N VAL A 205 -8.24 -37.68 -8.92
CA VAL A 205 -9.69 -37.89 -8.97
C VAL A 205 -10.26 -38.10 -7.56
N GLN A 206 -9.50 -38.74 -6.66
CA GLN A 206 -9.94 -39.02 -5.31
C GLN A 206 -10.09 -37.77 -4.43
N ASP A 207 -9.17 -36.81 -4.54
CA ASP A 207 -9.09 -35.65 -3.65
C ASP A 207 -9.87 -34.44 -4.18
N ASP A 208 -9.99 -34.31 -5.50
CA ASP A 208 -10.55 -33.12 -6.14
C ASP A 208 -11.96 -33.34 -6.75
N ALA A 209 -12.56 -34.53 -6.62
CA ALA A 209 -13.89 -34.81 -7.15
C ALA A 209 -15.05 -34.53 -6.17
N LEU A 210 -16.13 -33.97 -6.71
CA LEU A 210 -17.43 -33.90 -6.03
C LEU A 210 -18.14 -35.25 -6.17
N LYS A 211 -18.25 -36.00 -5.06
CA LYS A 211 -18.93 -37.31 -5.02
C LYS A 211 -20.38 -37.22 -5.53
N ASN A 212 -20.83 -38.23 -6.29
CA ASN A 212 -22.16 -38.33 -6.93
C ASN A 212 -22.43 -37.40 -8.13
N ASN A 213 -21.39 -36.85 -8.75
CA ASN A 213 -21.51 -36.15 -10.03
C ASN A 213 -20.51 -36.79 -10.99
N ASN A 214 -20.94 -37.24 -12.17
CA ASN A 214 -20.08 -37.93 -13.16
C ASN A 214 -19.10 -36.96 -13.86
N THR A 215 -18.55 -36.01 -13.09
CA THR A 215 -17.63 -34.98 -13.52
C THR A 215 -16.65 -34.67 -12.40
N VAL A 216 -15.38 -34.49 -12.79
CA VAL A 216 -14.31 -34.01 -11.91
C VAL A 216 -13.91 -32.60 -12.35
N GLU A 217 -13.72 -31.70 -11.40
CA GLU A 217 -13.31 -30.32 -11.65
C GLU A 217 -11.93 -30.09 -11.03
N LEU A 218 -10.90 -30.07 -11.86
CA LEU A 218 -9.52 -29.85 -11.43
C LEU A 218 -9.24 -28.35 -11.41
N VAL A 219 -8.91 -27.81 -10.24
CA VAL A 219 -8.62 -26.38 -10.05
C VAL A 219 -7.14 -26.18 -9.77
N PHE A 220 -6.43 -25.58 -10.72
CA PHE A 220 -5.04 -25.18 -10.61
C PHE A 220 -4.95 -23.68 -10.33
N THR A 221 -4.14 -23.27 -9.36
CA THR A 221 -4.00 -21.89 -8.89
C THR A 221 -2.59 -21.36 -9.09
N ASP A 222 -2.37 -20.07 -8.85
CA ASP A 222 -1.03 -19.45 -8.84
C ASP A 222 -0.30 -19.59 -10.19
N LEU A 223 -1.06 -19.52 -11.28
CA LEU A 223 -0.49 -19.53 -12.62
C LEU A 223 0.13 -18.16 -12.95
N ASP A 224 1.20 -18.20 -13.74
CA ASP A 224 1.92 -17.04 -14.26
C ASP A 224 1.58 -16.89 -15.75
N GLU A 225 1.09 -15.71 -16.12
CA GLU A 225 0.70 -15.38 -17.50
C GLU A 225 1.86 -15.44 -18.50
N ASN A 226 3.09 -15.30 -18.01
CA ASN A 226 4.30 -15.31 -18.83
C ASN A 226 4.82 -16.73 -19.09
N LEU A 227 4.23 -17.74 -18.42
CA LEU A 227 4.62 -19.12 -18.58
C LEU A 227 3.71 -19.87 -19.56
N THR A 228 4.24 -20.97 -20.06
CA THR A 228 3.52 -21.98 -20.83
C THR A 228 3.46 -23.27 -20.03
N TYR A 229 2.37 -24.02 -20.20
CA TYR A 229 2.04 -25.16 -19.35
C TYR A 229 1.72 -26.40 -20.15
N THR A 230 2.02 -27.56 -19.56
CA THR A 230 1.66 -28.88 -20.06
C THR A 230 0.82 -29.61 -19.00
N LEU A 231 -0.29 -30.21 -19.43
CA LEU A 231 -1.15 -31.05 -18.60
C LEU A 231 -0.96 -32.51 -19.00
N GLU A 232 -0.53 -33.32 -18.05
CA GLU A 232 -0.39 -34.77 -18.17
C GLU A 232 -1.47 -35.48 -17.36
N HIS A 233 -1.90 -36.63 -17.85
CA HIS A 233 -2.76 -37.59 -17.17
C HIS A 233 -2.01 -38.91 -17.03
N ASP A 234 -2.05 -39.48 -15.83
CA ASP A 234 -1.52 -40.81 -15.51
C ASP A 234 -2.69 -41.62 -14.94
N ASN A 235 -3.00 -42.74 -15.56
CA ASN A 235 -4.08 -43.65 -15.17
C ASN A 235 -3.68 -44.63 -14.04
N GLY A 236 -2.62 -44.32 -13.31
CA GLY A 236 -2.18 -45.05 -12.12
C GLY A 236 -1.30 -46.27 -12.42
N ASP A 237 -1.00 -46.55 -13.69
CA ASP A 237 -0.04 -47.56 -14.13
C ASP A 237 1.34 -46.98 -14.45
N GLY A 238 1.48 -45.64 -14.39
CA GLY A 238 2.71 -44.91 -14.68
C GLY A 238 2.86 -44.50 -16.15
N ASP A 239 1.91 -44.87 -17.02
CA ASP A 239 1.89 -44.42 -18.41
C ASP A 239 1.24 -43.03 -18.50
N LYS A 240 2.04 -42.03 -18.87
CA LYS A 240 1.59 -40.64 -18.93
C LYS A 240 1.12 -40.26 -20.32
N VAL A 241 -0.09 -39.72 -20.40
CA VAL A 241 -0.69 -39.15 -21.61
C VAL A 241 -0.73 -37.63 -21.50
N VAL A 242 -0.11 -36.93 -22.45
CA VAL A 242 -0.18 -35.47 -22.51
C VAL A 242 -1.54 -35.06 -23.08
N LEU A 243 -2.33 -34.37 -22.26
CA LEU A 243 -3.63 -33.83 -22.64
C LEU A 243 -3.52 -32.45 -23.27
N LEU A 244 -2.61 -31.61 -22.76
CA LEU A 244 -2.32 -30.26 -23.27
C LEU A 244 -0.82 -30.07 -23.28
N GLN A 245 -0.25 -29.60 -24.38
CA GLN A 245 1.19 -29.42 -24.52
C GLN A 245 1.54 -27.95 -24.75
N ASN A 246 2.47 -27.42 -23.93
CA ASN A 246 3.12 -26.12 -24.10
C ASN A 246 2.16 -24.98 -24.48
N ARG A 247 1.14 -24.77 -23.65
CA ARG A 247 0.07 -23.78 -23.87
C ARG A 247 0.29 -22.56 -22.99
N ALA A 248 0.27 -21.38 -23.59
CA ALA A 248 0.29 -20.12 -22.85
C ALA A 248 -1.01 -19.93 -22.05
N TYR A 249 -0.90 -19.31 -20.87
CA TYR A 249 -2.03 -19.09 -19.97
C TYR A 249 -3.23 -18.37 -20.64
N GLY A 250 -3.00 -17.40 -21.53
CA GLY A 250 -4.08 -16.70 -22.24
C GLY A 250 -4.77 -17.49 -23.37
N LYS A 251 -4.40 -18.76 -23.62
CA LYS A 251 -4.79 -19.54 -24.82
C LYS A 251 -5.54 -20.84 -24.51
N TRP A 252 -6.29 -20.89 -23.42
CA TRP A 252 -7.09 -22.07 -23.01
C TRP A 252 -8.50 -22.16 -23.64
N ALA A 253 -9.02 -21.06 -24.21
CA ALA A 253 -10.32 -21.08 -24.88
C ALA A 253 -10.32 -22.04 -26.09
N GLY A 254 -11.15 -23.09 -26.03
CA GLY A 254 -11.28 -24.13 -27.07
C GLY A 254 -10.44 -25.40 -26.84
N ALA A 255 -9.65 -25.49 -25.77
CA ALA A 255 -8.79 -26.66 -25.51
C ALA A 255 -9.56 -27.96 -25.19
N THR A 256 -10.84 -27.87 -24.81
CA THR A 256 -11.70 -29.04 -24.53
C THR A 256 -12.34 -29.67 -25.77
N GLU A 257 -12.18 -29.08 -26.97
CA GLU A 257 -12.81 -29.59 -28.21
C GLU A 257 -12.01 -30.70 -28.91
N GLY A 258 -10.81 -31.06 -28.41
CA GLY A 258 -9.88 -31.96 -29.13
C GLY A 258 -9.49 -33.28 -28.46
N LEU A 259 -9.95 -33.59 -27.24
CA LEU A 259 -9.44 -34.74 -26.47
C LEU A 259 -10.01 -36.13 -26.85
N ALA A 260 -10.62 -36.28 -28.03
CA ALA A 260 -11.32 -37.51 -28.43
C ALA A 260 -10.78 -38.22 -29.67
N GLU A 261 -9.66 -37.81 -30.27
CA GLU A 261 -9.15 -38.42 -31.50
C GLU A 261 -7.74 -39.00 -31.39
N SER A 262 -7.52 -39.93 -30.47
CA SER A 262 -6.52 -41.00 -30.68
C SER A 262 -6.64 -42.11 -29.64
N GLY A 263 -7.56 -43.05 -29.87
CA GLY A 263 -7.59 -44.27 -29.06
C GLY A 263 -8.54 -45.30 -29.62
N LYS A 264 -8.01 -46.27 -30.36
CA LYS A 264 -8.70 -47.52 -30.69
C LYS A 264 -8.94 -48.29 -29.38
N GLY A 265 -10.04 -48.01 -28.69
CA GLY A 265 -10.47 -48.70 -27.47
C GLY A 265 -11.98 -48.97 -27.53
N GLY A 266 -12.39 -50.18 -27.16
CA GLY A 266 -13.62 -50.82 -27.61
C GLY A 266 -14.95 -50.17 -27.22
N GLY A 267 -15.95 -50.36 -28.10
CA GLY A 267 -17.34 -50.67 -27.76
C GLY A 267 -18.26 -49.59 -27.16
N LEU A 268 -17.75 -48.66 -26.35
CA LEU A 268 -18.59 -47.73 -25.57
C LEU A 268 -19.10 -46.52 -26.38
N PHE A 269 -18.37 -46.10 -27.42
CA PHE A 269 -18.59 -44.80 -28.06
C PHE A 269 -19.65 -44.75 -29.16
N LYS A 270 -20.19 -45.89 -29.59
CA LYS A 270 -21.16 -45.91 -30.72
C LYS A 270 -22.59 -45.54 -30.32
N LYS A 271 -22.99 -45.80 -29.07
CA LYS A 271 -24.30 -45.36 -28.51
C LYS A 271 -24.27 -43.93 -27.94
N ILE A 272 -23.07 -43.40 -27.72
CA ILE A 272 -22.82 -42.06 -27.20
C ILE A 272 -22.98 -41.00 -28.31
N GLY A 273 -22.85 -41.33 -29.60
CA GLY A 273 -22.95 -40.38 -30.72
C GLY A 273 -24.27 -39.62 -30.81
N ASP A 274 -25.41 -40.31 -30.66
CA ASP A 274 -26.74 -39.70 -30.81
C ASP A 274 -27.13 -38.85 -29.58
N THR A 275 -26.73 -39.26 -28.38
CA THR A 275 -26.92 -38.49 -27.14
C THR A 275 -25.93 -37.31 -27.07
N LYS A 276 -24.69 -37.48 -27.55
CA LYS A 276 -23.69 -36.39 -27.68
C LYS A 276 -24.16 -35.29 -28.63
N SER A 277 -24.87 -35.61 -29.71
CA SER A 277 -25.42 -34.61 -30.63
C SER A 277 -26.37 -33.63 -29.92
N LYS A 278 -27.29 -34.14 -29.08
CA LYS A 278 -28.22 -33.30 -28.31
C LYS A 278 -27.54 -32.56 -27.16
N VAL A 279 -26.58 -33.20 -26.49
CA VAL A 279 -25.78 -32.56 -25.43
C VAL A 279 -24.88 -31.46 -26.00
N SER A 280 -24.29 -31.66 -27.18
CA SER A 280 -23.48 -30.67 -27.90
C SER A 280 -24.30 -29.44 -28.31
N GLN A 281 -25.51 -29.65 -28.85
CA GLN A 281 -26.42 -28.55 -29.16
C GLN A 281 -26.86 -27.77 -27.91
N THR A 282 -27.12 -28.48 -26.80
CA THR A 282 -27.50 -27.85 -25.53
C THR A 282 -26.32 -27.09 -24.91
N LYS A 283 -25.10 -27.63 -24.97
CA LYS A 283 -23.88 -26.99 -24.48
C LYS A 283 -23.52 -25.75 -25.32
N SER A 284 -23.71 -25.82 -26.64
CA SER A 284 -23.56 -24.65 -27.52
C SER A 284 -24.54 -23.53 -27.17
N ALA A 285 -25.82 -23.87 -26.91
CA ALA A 285 -26.81 -22.89 -26.48
C ALA A 285 -26.51 -22.29 -25.09
N ILE A 286 -26.00 -23.09 -24.15
CA ILE A 286 -25.56 -22.62 -22.83
C ILE A 286 -24.35 -21.69 -22.98
N ASN A 287 -23.34 -22.06 -23.76
CA ASN A 287 -22.16 -21.24 -23.99
C ASN A 287 -22.52 -19.91 -24.66
N ALA A 288 -23.46 -19.91 -25.61
CA ALA A 288 -23.97 -18.68 -26.21
C ALA A 288 -24.64 -17.77 -25.17
N LYS A 289 -25.46 -18.34 -24.25
CA LYS A 289 -26.07 -17.58 -23.16
C LYS A 289 -25.06 -17.08 -22.13
N VAL A 290 -24.02 -17.86 -21.82
CA VAL A 290 -22.93 -17.45 -20.92
C VAL A 290 -22.12 -16.32 -21.55
N ALA A 291 -21.80 -16.41 -22.84
CA ALA A 291 -21.11 -15.34 -23.56
C ALA A 291 -21.96 -14.06 -23.60
N GLN A 292 -23.27 -14.18 -23.83
CA GLN A 292 -24.19 -13.06 -23.78
C GLN A 292 -24.25 -12.44 -22.37
N ALA A 293 -24.35 -13.25 -21.33
CA ALA A 293 -24.36 -12.78 -19.94
C ALA A 293 -23.05 -12.08 -19.56
N LYS A 294 -21.89 -12.62 -19.97
CA LYS A 294 -20.59 -11.97 -19.78
C LYS A 294 -20.51 -10.62 -20.48
N SER A 295 -21.01 -10.53 -21.72
CA SER A 295 -21.09 -9.25 -22.42
C SER A 295 -21.94 -8.24 -21.66
N THR A 296 -23.13 -8.64 -21.20
CA THR A 296 -24.02 -7.75 -20.43
C THR A 296 -23.40 -7.31 -19.11
N VAL A 297 -22.68 -8.19 -18.41
CA VAL A 297 -21.95 -7.82 -17.19
C VAL A 297 -20.85 -6.82 -17.51
N ASN A 298 -20.03 -7.07 -18.54
CA ASN A 298 -18.97 -6.14 -18.94
C ASN A 298 -19.53 -4.77 -19.36
N ASP A 299 -20.64 -4.73 -20.08
CA ASP A 299 -21.32 -3.49 -20.47
C ASP A 299 -21.79 -2.72 -19.22
N THR A 300 -22.37 -3.42 -18.24
CA THR A 300 -22.83 -2.83 -16.98
C THR A 300 -21.66 -2.31 -16.13
N VAL A 301 -20.54 -3.05 -16.07
CA VAL A 301 -19.31 -2.62 -15.37
C VAL A 301 -18.72 -1.39 -16.04
N ASN A 302 -18.71 -1.34 -17.37
CA ASN A 302 -18.24 -0.18 -18.12
C ASN A 302 -19.12 1.05 -17.87
N GLU A 303 -20.45 0.90 -17.84
CA GLU A 303 -21.38 1.97 -17.49
C GLU A 303 -21.16 2.45 -16.05
N ALA A 304 -21.00 1.55 -15.09
CA ALA A 304 -20.71 1.88 -13.70
C ALA A 304 -19.37 2.65 -13.56
N ASN A 305 -18.34 2.24 -14.30
CA ASN A 305 -17.05 2.93 -14.32
C ASN A 305 -17.16 4.34 -14.93
N GLN A 306 -17.95 4.51 -16.00
CA GLN A 306 -18.23 5.83 -16.58
C GLN A 306 -18.95 6.74 -15.58
N ILE A 307 -19.95 6.21 -14.87
CA ILE A 307 -20.67 6.95 -13.81
C ILE A 307 -19.71 7.35 -12.69
N LYS A 308 -18.85 6.43 -12.23
CA LYS A 308 -17.84 6.71 -11.20
C LYS A 308 -16.90 7.83 -11.63
N HIS A 309 -16.37 7.77 -12.86
CA HIS A 309 -15.51 8.82 -13.39
C HIS A 309 -16.22 10.17 -13.53
N SER A 310 -17.49 10.17 -13.99
CA SER A 310 -18.29 11.40 -14.07
C SER A 310 -18.51 12.03 -12.70
N ALA A 311 -18.85 11.22 -11.68
CA ALA A 311 -19.06 11.70 -10.31
C ALA A 311 -17.78 12.29 -9.69
N VAL A 312 -16.63 11.65 -9.91
CA VAL A 312 -15.32 12.17 -9.45
C VAL A 312 -15.01 13.52 -10.10
N ASN A 313 -15.25 13.65 -11.41
CA ASN A 313 -15.00 14.91 -12.12
C ASN A 313 -15.92 16.04 -11.61
N GLN A 314 -17.22 15.77 -11.42
CA GLN A 314 -18.15 16.74 -10.84
C GLN A 314 -17.75 17.14 -9.41
N SER A 315 -17.32 16.20 -8.59
CA SER A 315 -16.83 16.48 -7.24
C SER A 315 -15.59 17.37 -7.25
N ASN A 316 -14.65 17.13 -8.17
CA ASN A 316 -13.44 17.93 -8.30
C ASN A 316 -13.74 19.36 -8.78
N GLU A 317 -14.66 19.50 -9.73
CA GLU A 317 -15.10 20.81 -10.22
C GLU A 317 -15.80 21.62 -9.11
N ALA A 318 -16.70 20.98 -8.36
CA ALA A 318 -17.35 21.62 -7.21
C ALA A 318 -16.33 22.06 -6.14
N ARG A 319 -15.30 21.25 -5.88
CA ARG A 319 -14.21 21.60 -4.95
C ARG A 319 -13.38 22.77 -5.46
N SER A 320 -13.09 22.84 -6.77
CA SER A 320 -12.38 23.97 -7.38
C SER A 320 -13.18 25.27 -7.23
N GLN A 321 -14.47 25.24 -7.56
CA GLN A 321 -15.37 26.40 -7.41
C GLN A 321 -15.47 26.87 -5.95
N ALA A 322 -15.53 25.93 -4.99
CA ALA A 322 -15.53 26.26 -3.56
C ALA A 322 -14.23 26.95 -3.13
N ASN A 323 -13.08 26.47 -3.60
CA ASN A 323 -11.78 27.09 -3.31
C ASN A 323 -11.65 28.49 -3.91
N GLU A 324 -12.12 28.69 -5.15
CA GLU A 324 -12.15 30.01 -5.80
C GLU A 324 -13.04 31.00 -5.02
N ALA A 325 -14.23 30.58 -4.61
CA ALA A 325 -15.12 31.40 -3.78
C ALA A 325 -14.47 31.76 -2.44
N GLN A 326 -13.81 30.81 -1.77
CA GLN A 326 -13.09 31.06 -0.52
C GLN A 326 -11.95 32.07 -0.71
N SER A 327 -11.20 31.97 -1.81
CA SER A 327 -10.14 32.91 -2.16
C SER A 327 -10.68 34.33 -2.39
N GLN A 328 -11.77 34.46 -3.14
CA GLN A 328 -12.43 35.75 -3.39
C GLN A 328 -12.95 36.41 -2.10
N VAL A 329 -13.58 35.63 -1.22
CA VAL A 329 -14.06 36.12 0.08
C VAL A 329 -12.89 36.59 0.95
N THR A 330 -11.81 35.81 0.99
CA THR A 330 -10.61 36.16 1.77
C THR A 330 -9.97 37.45 1.26
N GLY A 331 -9.84 37.60 -0.06
CA GLY A 331 -9.36 38.83 -0.69
C GLY A 331 -10.23 40.03 -0.34
N SER A 332 -11.56 39.92 -0.46
CA SER A 332 -12.49 41.00 -0.13
C SER A 332 -12.44 41.42 1.34
N ILE A 333 -12.25 40.46 2.26
CA ILE A 333 -12.08 40.75 3.69
C ILE A 333 -10.77 41.53 3.92
N ASN A 334 -9.67 41.10 3.30
CA ASN A 334 -8.39 41.78 3.43
C ASN A 334 -8.42 43.21 2.89
N ASP A 335 -9.07 43.43 1.74
CA ASP A 335 -9.23 44.77 1.17
C ASP A 335 -10.04 45.69 2.11
N LYS A 336 -11.12 45.16 2.72
CA LYS A 336 -11.93 45.90 3.69
C LYS A 336 -11.14 46.21 4.97
N LEU A 337 -10.32 45.28 5.46
CA LEU A 337 -9.44 45.49 6.61
C LEU A 337 -8.42 46.61 6.32
N ALA A 338 -7.77 46.57 5.15
CA ALA A 338 -6.84 47.62 4.73
C ALA A 338 -7.52 49.00 4.64
N ALA A 339 -8.76 49.06 4.15
CA ALA A 339 -9.55 50.29 4.11
C ALA A 339 -9.90 50.82 5.52
N ILE A 340 -10.23 49.92 6.45
CA ILE A 340 -10.48 50.26 7.87
C ILE A 340 -9.21 50.82 8.51
N ASP A 341 -8.06 50.19 8.30
CA ASP A 341 -6.79 50.64 8.85
C ASP A 341 -6.38 52.01 8.31
N SER A 342 -6.55 52.24 7.00
CA SER A 342 -6.32 53.55 6.38
C SER A 342 -7.26 54.63 6.95
N SER A 343 -8.54 54.30 7.15
CA SER A 343 -9.52 55.21 7.77
C SER A 343 -9.13 55.55 9.21
N ARG A 344 -8.70 54.56 9.99
CA ARG A 344 -8.22 54.72 11.36
C ARG A 344 -7.01 55.66 11.43
N GLU A 345 -6.04 55.49 10.53
CA GLU A 345 -4.86 56.36 10.46
C GLU A 345 -5.26 57.81 10.17
N ASN A 346 -6.18 58.03 9.24
CA ASN A 346 -6.68 59.37 8.91
C ASN A 346 -7.41 60.04 10.10
N VAL A 347 -8.23 59.28 10.84
CA VAL A 347 -8.89 59.77 12.06
C VAL A 347 -7.86 60.15 13.13
N GLN A 348 -6.82 59.33 13.31
CA GLN A 348 -5.74 59.64 14.26
C GLN A 348 -4.99 60.92 13.89
N LYS A 349 -4.66 61.11 12.61
CA LYS A 349 -4.03 62.35 12.11
C LYS A 349 -4.93 63.57 12.34
N ALA A 350 -6.22 63.46 12.05
CA ALA A 350 -7.17 64.54 12.28
C ALA A 350 -7.31 64.89 13.77
N ALA A 351 -7.36 63.88 14.65
CA ALA A 351 -7.40 64.07 16.09
C ALA A 351 -6.13 64.75 16.63
N ALA A 352 -4.95 64.38 16.11
CA ALA A 352 -3.68 65.02 16.47
C ALA A 352 -3.66 66.51 16.06
N ALA A 353 -4.07 66.82 14.82
CA ALA A 353 -4.16 68.20 14.35
C ALA A 353 -5.17 69.04 15.14
N ALA A 354 -6.30 68.44 15.55
CA ALA A 354 -7.28 69.11 16.41
C ALA A 354 -6.69 69.42 17.80
N LYS A 355 -5.98 68.47 18.42
CA LYS A 355 -5.28 68.69 19.70
C LYS A 355 -4.27 69.83 19.61
N GLU A 356 -3.50 69.90 18.53
CA GLU A 356 -2.51 70.96 18.30
C GLU A 356 -3.16 72.35 18.17
N LYS A 357 -4.28 72.44 17.45
CA LYS A 357 -5.06 73.69 17.33
C LYS A 357 -5.60 74.16 18.67
N VAL A 358 -6.13 73.24 19.48
CA VAL A 358 -6.64 73.54 20.83
C VAL A 358 -5.52 74.03 21.74
N ALA A 359 -4.37 73.36 21.74
CA ALA A 359 -3.20 73.79 22.52
C ALA A 359 -2.71 75.20 22.11
N THR A 360 -2.68 75.48 20.80
CA THR A 360 -2.31 76.80 20.27
C THR A 360 -3.30 77.89 20.70
N ALA A 361 -4.60 77.60 20.65
CA ALA A 361 -5.64 78.53 21.08
C ALA A 361 -5.56 78.83 22.58
N ALA A 362 -5.32 77.81 23.41
CA ALA A 362 -5.12 77.96 24.85
C ALA A 362 -3.91 78.85 25.15
N ASN A 363 -2.76 78.57 24.56
CA ASN A 363 -1.55 79.40 24.73
C ASN A 363 -1.76 80.86 24.29
N THR A 364 -2.58 81.08 23.25
CA THR A 364 -2.91 82.44 22.79
C THR A 364 -3.83 83.15 23.79
N ALA A 365 -4.82 82.45 24.33
CA ALA A 365 -5.73 82.99 25.34
C ALA A 365 -4.97 83.37 26.61
N ASP A 366 -4.03 82.54 27.08
CA ASP A 366 -3.20 82.83 28.25
C ASP A 366 -2.36 84.11 28.05
N LYS A 367 -1.72 84.26 26.87
CA LYS A 367 -0.97 85.49 26.54
C LYS A 367 -1.85 86.74 26.50
N VAL A 368 -3.07 86.63 25.98
CA VAL A 368 -4.02 87.74 25.98
C VAL A 368 -4.43 88.09 27.41
N ALA A 369 -4.71 87.10 28.24
CA ALA A 369 -5.05 87.31 29.66
C ALA A 369 -3.90 88.01 30.41
N GLU A 370 -2.65 87.58 30.22
CA GLU A 370 -1.47 88.25 30.80
C GLU A 370 -1.38 89.72 30.36
N SER A 371 -1.59 90.02 29.08
CA SER A 371 -1.54 91.40 28.55
C SER A 371 -2.62 92.32 29.13
N LEU A 372 -3.80 91.79 29.48
CA LEU A 372 -4.88 92.55 30.11
C LEU A 372 -4.59 92.87 31.58
N THR A 373 -3.79 92.04 32.26
CA THR A 373 -3.37 92.30 33.64
C THR A 373 -2.22 93.32 33.77
N SER A 374 -1.49 93.59 32.68
CA SER A 374 -0.39 94.57 32.65
C SER A 374 -0.82 96.00 32.30
N VAL A 375 -2.12 96.29 32.22
CA VAL A 375 -2.62 97.65 31.94
C VAL A 375 -2.24 98.56 33.12
N PRO A 376 -1.53 99.67 32.91
CA PRO A 376 -1.12 100.56 33.98
C PRO A 376 -2.35 101.16 34.67
N LYS A 377 -2.41 101.03 36.00
CA LYS A 377 -3.41 101.74 36.81
C LYS A 377 -3.21 103.23 36.63
N PHE A 378 -4.08 103.86 35.86
CA PHE A 378 -4.17 105.32 35.84
C PHE A 378 -4.73 105.78 37.19
N THR A 379 -3.85 106.36 38.01
CA THR A 379 -4.25 107.11 39.21
C THR A 379 -4.85 108.43 38.73
N ILE A 380 -6.14 108.63 39.01
CA ILE A 380 -6.85 109.91 38.78
C ILE A 380 -6.47 110.89 39.89
#